data_AF-A0A9X3J6B7-F1
#
_entry.id   AF-A0A9X3J6B7-F1
#
_cell.length_a   1.000
_cell.length_b   1.000
_cell.length_c   1.000
_cell.angle_alpha   90.00
_cell.angle_beta   90.00
_cell.angle_gamma   90.00
#
_symmetry.space_group_name_H-M   'P 1'
#
loop_
_entity.id
_entity.type
_entity.pdbx_description
1 polymer ?
#
loop_
_entity_poly.entity_id
_entity_poly.type
_entity_poly.pdbx_seq_one_letter_code
_entity_poly.pdbx_strand_id
1 'polypeptide(L)'
;MKTKNNVQKAVLRSAAVVVSFVLISFTVSAQDFWKRLLENSSFNDIAMAMVSAPQRIESTPVPTESLKAIYFVDEVEPKMDVESWMTDFSSFDVNAFQFEEEAEAELELESWMLNENLFQEDDDAETSLELEAWMTSDKVWRI
;
A
#
# COMPACT_ATOMS: atom_id res chain seq x y z
N MET A 1 4.86 21.43 -36.43
CA MET A 1 5.04 22.90 -36.30
C MET A 1 6.41 23.20 -35.70
N LYS A 2 7.26 23.98 -36.38
CA LYS A 2 8.59 24.37 -35.89
C LYS A 2 8.43 25.47 -34.81
N THR A 3 8.54 25.13 -33.53
CA THR A 3 8.59 26.13 -32.44
C THR A 3 9.96 26.82 -32.47
N LYS A 4 9.99 28.12 -32.74
CA LYS A 4 11.24 28.88 -32.96
C LYS A 4 11.98 29.27 -31.67
N ASN A 5 11.48 28.94 -30.48
CA ASN A 5 12.10 29.34 -29.23
C ASN A 5 12.06 28.24 -28.15
N ASN A 6 13.14 28.10 -27.38
CA ASN A 6 13.30 27.04 -26.36
C ASN A 6 12.20 27.11 -25.29
N VAL A 7 11.76 28.33 -24.93
CA VAL A 7 10.66 28.56 -23.99
C VAL A 7 9.34 28.05 -24.55
N GLN A 8 9.04 28.27 -25.83
CA GLN A 8 7.82 27.77 -26.46
C GLN A 8 7.80 26.24 -26.52
N LYS A 9 8.96 25.61 -26.73
CA LYS A 9 9.09 24.15 -26.71
C LYS A 9 8.92 23.59 -25.29
N ALA A 10 9.44 24.28 -24.27
CA ALA A 10 9.28 23.91 -22.87
C ALA A 10 7.81 24.04 -22.43
N VAL A 11 7.16 25.17 -22.74
CA VAL A 11 5.75 25.43 -22.42
C VAL A 11 4.83 24.42 -23.11
N LEU A 12 5.09 24.08 -24.38
CA LEU A 12 4.28 23.08 -25.08
C LEU A 12 4.43 21.68 -24.47
N ARG A 13 5.64 21.33 -24.03
CA ARG A 13 5.90 20.05 -23.35
C ARG A 13 5.31 20.01 -21.95
N SER A 14 5.42 21.09 -21.17
CA SER A 14 4.80 21.17 -19.85
C SER A 14 3.27 21.19 -19.93
N ALA A 15 2.69 21.88 -20.92
CA ALA A 15 1.25 21.85 -21.17
C ALA A 15 0.76 20.45 -21.52
N ALA A 16 1.49 19.72 -22.38
CA ALA A 16 1.15 18.33 -22.70
C ALA A 16 1.20 17.42 -21.45
N VAL A 17 2.21 17.60 -20.58
CA VAL A 17 2.33 16.85 -19.32
C VAL A 17 1.17 17.15 -18.36
N VAL A 18 0.79 18.42 -18.23
CA VAL A 18 -0.36 18.81 -17.39
C VAL A 18 -1.67 18.25 -17.96
N VAL A 19 -1.89 18.32 -19.27
CA VAL A 19 -3.07 17.74 -19.92
C VAL A 19 -3.13 16.22 -19.73
N SER A 20 -2.00 15.50 -19.82
CA SER A 20 -1.99 14.06 -19.50
C SER A 20 -2.34 13.76 -18.05
N PHE A 21 -1.89 14.59 -17.10
CA PHE A 21 -2.24 14.45 -15.68
C PHE A 21 -3.73 14.68 -15.41
N VAL A 22 -4.34 15.64 -16.13
CA VAL A 22 -5.78 15.92 -16.05
C VAL A 22 -6.62 14.80 -16.67
N LEU A 23 -6.18 14.21 -17.79
CA LEU A 23 -6.87 13.06 -18.39
C LEU A 23 -6.81 11.81 -17.52
N ILE A 24 -5.67 11.57 -16.85
CA ILE A 24 -5.56 10.51 -15.84
C ILE A 24 -6.56 10.79 -14.70
N SER A 25 -6.64 12.04 -14.24
CA SER A 25 -7.57 12.46 -13.17
C SER A 25 -9.06 12.31 -13.49
N PHE A 26 -9.44 12.16 -14.76
CA PHE A 26 -10.82 11.96 -15.17
C PHE A 26 -11.27 10.48 -15.04
N THR A 27 -10.34 9.54 -14.87
CA THR A 27 -10.67 8.14 -14.60
C THR A 27 -11.06 7.96 -13.13
N VAL A 28 -12.08 7.14 -12.84
CA VAL A 28 -12.55 6.86 -11.47
C VAL A 28 -11.42 6.27 -10.60
N SER A 29 -10.50 5.52 -11.23
CA SER A 29 -9.29 4.98 -10.60
C SER A 29 -8.26 6.03 -10.13
N ALA A 30 -8.38 7.29 -10.55
CA ALA A 30 -7.39 8.31 -10.22
C ALA A 30 -7.51 8.86 -8.79
N GLN A 31 -8.64 8.64 -8.12
CA GLN A 31 -8.84 9.06 -6.74
C GLN A 31 -7.86 8.37 -5.78
N ASP A 32 -7.63 7.07 -5.96
CA ASP A 32 -6.63 6.32 -5.17
C ASP A 32 -5.21 6.52 -5.68
N PHE A 33 -5.04 6.82 -6.97
CA PHE A 33 -3.74 7.17 -7.55
C PHE A 33 -3.16 8.44 -6.92
N TRP A 34 -3.93 9.51 -6.74
CA TRP A 34 -3.45 10.75 -6.12
C TRP A 34 -3.11 10.57 -4.64
N LYS A 35 -3.87 9.75 -3.91
CA LYS A 35 -3.54 9.39 -2.52
C LYS A 35 -2.17 8.72 -2.45
N ARG A 36 -1.97 7.67 -3.25
CA ARG A 36 -0.69 6.94 -3.32
C ARG A 36 0.47 7.81 -3.80
N LEU A 37 0.22 8.69 -4.77
CA LEU A 37 1.23 9.62 -5.27
C LEU A 37 1.65 10.61 -4.18
N LEU A 38 0.71 11.22 -3.46
CA LEU A 38 1.00 12.21 -2.41
C LEU A 38 1.60 11.60 -1.15
N GLU A 39 1.12 10.42 -0.75
CA GLU A 39 1.66 9.66 0.39
C GLU A 39 3.14 9.30 0.16
N ASN A 40 3.52 8.94 -1.07
CA ASN A 40 4.90 8.56 -1.38
C ASN A 40 5.81 9.73 -1.83
N SER A 41 5.27 10.95 -2.01
CA SER A 41 6.03 12.08 -2.58
C SER A 41 6.65 13.01 -1.54
N SER A 42 6.36 12.87 -0.24
CA SER A 42 6.78 13.87 0.73
C SER A 42 7.28 13.27 2.04
N PHE A 43 8.46 13.72 2.45
CA PHE A 43 9.07 13.62 3.78
C PHE A 43 9.76 12.34 4.22
N ASN A 44 9.32 11.13 3.86
CA ASN A 44 9.96 9.95 4.45
C ASN A 44 11.41 9.75 3.98
N ASP A 45 11.68 9.90 2.68
CA ASP A 45 13.03 9.76 2.11
C ASP A 45 13.98 10.90 2.52
N ILE A 46 13.47 12.12 2.70
CA ILE A 46 14.27 13.27 3.14
C ILE A 46 14.62 13.13 4.63
N ALA A 47 13.70 12.61 5.45
CA ALA A 47 13.96 12.30 6.85
C ALA A 47 14.99 11.16 7.00
N MET A 48 14.88 10.11 6.17
CA MET A 48 15.85 9.00 6.13
C MET A 48 17.25 9.42 5.64
N ALA A 49 17.33 10.39 4.71
CA ALA A 49 18.62 10.92 4.27
C ALA A 49 19.31 11.79 5.35
N MET A 50 18.54 12.50 6.20
CA MET A 50 19.09 13.33 7.27
C MET A 50 19.57 12.53 8.49
N VAL A 51 19.03 11.33 8.73
CA VAL A 51 19.57 10.40 9.75
C VAL A 51 20.83 9.66 9.27
N SER A 52 21.11 9.69 7.96
CA SER A 52 22.22 8.97 7.33
C SER A 52 23.55 9.71 7.34
N ALA A 53 23.65 10.90 7.94
CA ALA A 53 24.94 11.56 8.13
C ALA A 53 25.64 10.96 9.36
N PRO A 54 26.74 10.21 9.22
CA PRO A 54 27.44 9.63 10.36
C PRO A 54 28.20 10.75 11.08
N GLN A 55 27.62 11.30 12.14
CA GLN A 55 28.45 11.89 13.18
C GLN A 55 29.18 10.73 13.86
N ARG A 56 30.51 10.77 13.81
CA ARG A 56 31.39 9.83 14.51
C ARG A 56 31.22 10.05 16.01
N ILE A 57 30.33 9.29 16.63
CA ILE A 57 30.14 9.31 18.08
C ILE A 57 31.18 8.36 18.69
N GLU A 58 32.14 8.92 19.42
CA GLU A 58 33.02 8.14 20.29
C GLU A 58 32.17 7.43 21.36
N SER A 59 32.39 6.12 21.52
CA SER A 59 31.63 5.28 22.44
C SER A 59 31.89 5.67 23.90
N THR A 60 31.04 6.54 24.44
CA THR A 60 30.86 6.67 25.88
C THR A 60 29.79 5.67 26.34
N PRO A 61 29.94 5.06 27.53
CA PRO A 61 29.00 4.07 28.03
C PRO A 61 27.64 4.73 28.25
N VAL A 62 26.64 4.21 27.56
CA VAL A 62 25.25 4.71 27.60
C VAL A 62 24.74 4.55 29.04
N PRO A 63 24.36 5.64 29.75
CA PRO A 63 23.75 5.52 31.06
C PRO A 63 22.44 4.73 30.95
N THR A 64 22.25 3.77 31.86
CA THR A 64 21.06 2.89 31.96
C THR A 64 19.72 3.65 32.03
N GLU A 65 19.75 4.96 32.28
CA GLU A 65 18.60 5.87 32.19
C GLU A 65 18.03 6.02 30.77
N SER A 66 18.79 5.72 29.71
CA SER A 66 18.36 5.91 28.31
C SER A 66 17.30 4.90 27.84
N LEU A 67 17.00 3.85 28.63
CA LEU A 67 15.92 2.90 28.34
C LEU A 67 14.56 3.33 28.90
N LYS A 68 14.50 4.44 29.63
CA LYS A 68 13.27 4.92 30.30
C LYS A 68 12.29 5.65 29.37
N ALA A 69 12.61 5.78 28.08
CA ALA A 69 11.85 6.60 27.14
C ALA A 69 11.28 5.81 25.95
N ILE A 70 10.96 4.52 26.11
CA ILE A 70 9.96 3.89 25.25
C ILE A 70 8.61 4.36 25.78
N TYR A 71 8.18 5.55 25.35
CA TYR A 71 6.84 6.04 25.59
C TYR A 71 5.89 5.19 24.73
N PHE A 72 5.15 4.29 25.36
CA PHE A 72 3.89 3.85 24.78
C PHE A 72 2.93 5.03 24.91
N VAL A 73 2.71 5.73 23.80
CA VAL A 73 1.66 6.74 23.73
C VAL A 73 0.36 5.97 23.76
N ASP A 74 -0.45 6.18 24.80
CA ASP A 74 -1.86 5.78 24.78
C ASP A 74 -2.56 6.67 23.75
N GLU A 75 -2.55 6.22 22.49
CA GLU A 75 -3.34 6.87 21.44
C GLU A 75 -4.81 6.60 21.71
N VAL A 76 -5.46 7.56 22.36
CA VAL A 76 -6.92 7.60 22.44
C VAL A 76 -7.42 8.11 21.10
N GLU A 77 -7.93 7.19 20.27
CA GLU A 77 -8.59 7.58 19.03
C GLU A 77 -9.71 8.57 19.33
N PRO A 78 -9.86 9.66 18.54
CA PRO A 78 -10.98 10.56 18.69
C PRO A 78 -12.28 9.77 18.51
N LYS A 79 -13.31 10.15 19.28
CA LYS A 79 -14.64 9.57 19.13
C LYS A 79 -15.09 9.77 17.68
N MET A 80 -15.27 8.68 16.94
CA MET A 80 -15.75 8.71 15.57
C MET A 80 -17.21 9.16 15.56
N ASP A 81 -17.49 10.24 14.82
CA ASP A 81 -18.85 10.71 14.60
C ASP A 81 -19.51 9.86 13.51
N VAL A 82 -20.81 9.60 13.66
CA VAL A 82 -21.60 8.92 12.64
C VAL A 82 -22.00 9.95 11.58
N GLU A 83 -21.62 9.71 10.33
CA GLU A 83 -21.94 10.59 9.22
C GLU A 83 -23.44 10.48 8.85
N SER A 84 -24.04 11.56 8.32
CA SER A 84 -25.49 11.62 8.07
C SER A 84 -26.03 10.48 7.21
N TRP A 85 -25.24 10.04 6.21
CA TRP A 85 -25.62 8.92 5.33
C TRP A 85 -25.69 7.57 6.07
N MET A 86 -24.88 7.38 7.12
CA MET A 86 -24.87 6.14 7.91
C MET A 86 -26.13 5.97 8.77
N THR A 87 -26.87 7.06 8.98
CA THR A 87 -28.15 7.06 9.71
C THR A 87 -29.37 7.13 8.79
N ASP A 88 -29.14 7.35 7.50
CA ASP A 88 -30.21 7.46 6.53
C ASP A 88 -30.64 6.07 6.05
N PHE A 89 -31.78 5.59 6.55
CA PHE A 89 -32.35 4.31 6.16
C PHE A 89 -32.57 4.16 4.65
N SER A 90 -32.76 5.27 3.92
CA SER A 90 -32.89 5.20 2.46
C SER A 90 -31.61 4.76 1.76
N SER A 91 -30.44 4.96 2.40
CA SER A 91 -29.15 4.47 1.90
C SER A 91 -28.99 2.95 2.02
N PHE A 92 -29.87 2.29 2.79
CA PHE A 92 -29.87 0.84 3.03
C PHE A 92 -31.16 0.18 2.53
N ASP A 93 -32.02 0.91 1.82
CA ASP A 93 -33.28 0.36 1.33
C ASP A 93 -33.00 -0.72 0.28
N VAL A 94 -33.56 -1.91 0.51
CA VAL A 94 -33.43 -3.09 -0.36
C VAL A 94 -34.02 -2.80 -1.75
N ASN A 95 -34.97 -1.85 -1.84
CA ASN A 95 -35.56 -1.44 -3.12
C ASN A 95 -34.58 -0.67 -4.04
N ALA A 96 -33.44 -0.21 -3.52
CA ALA A 96 -32.38 0.39 -4.33
C ALA A 96 -31.52 -0.65 -5.07
N PHE A 97 -31.54 -1.91 -4.62
CA PHE A 97 -30.80 -2.99 -5.24
C PHE A 97 -31.66 -3.63 -6.33
N GLN A 98 -31.28 -3.44 -7.59
CA GLN A 98 -31.80 -4.27 -8.67
C GLN A 98 -31.07 -5.61 -8.58
N PHE A 99 -31.78 -6.63 -8.10
CA PHE A 99 -31.31 -8.01 -8.18
C PHE A 99 -31.53 -8.47 -9.62
N GLU A 100 -30.48 -8.40 -10.43
CA GLU A 100 -30.44 -9.12 -11.69
C GLU A 100 -30.12 -10.58 -11.35
N GLU A 101 -31.06 -11.49 -11.64
CA GLU A 101 -30.80 -12.93 -11.57
C GLU A 101 -29.89 -13.29 -12.74
N GLU A 102 -28.59 -13.14 -12.54
CA GLU A 102 -27.58 -13.62 -13.48
C GLU A 102 -27.52 -15.14 -13.34
N ALA A 103 -28.10 -15.84 -14.31
CA ALA A 103 -27.83 -17.25 -14.50
C ALA A 103 -26.41 -17.37 -15.09
N GLU A 104 -25.43 -17.59 -14.22
CA GLU A 104 -24.08 -17.95 -14.65
C GLU A 104 -24.14 -19.28 -15.43
N ALA A 105 -23.34 -19.40 -16.49
CA ALA A 105 -23.18 -20.66 -17.19
C ALA A 105 -22.61 -21.71 -16.22
N GLU A 106 -23.06 -22.96 -16.34
CA GLU A 106 -22.48 -24.07 -15.58
C GLU A 106 -20.96 -24.12 -15.86
N LEU A 107 -20.16 -24.11 -14.79
CA LEU A 107 -18.71 -24.25 -14.91
C LEU A 107 -18.40 -25.64 -15.46
N GLU A 108 -17.81 -25.69 -16.66
CA GLU A 108 -17.31 -26.92 -17.25
C GLU A 108 -15.92 -27.26 -16.68
N LEU A 109 -15.67 -28.55 -16.45
CA LEU A 109 -14.33 -29.02 -16.09
C LEU A 109 -13.44 -29.00 -17.34
N GLU A 110 -12.40 -28.19 -17.31
CA GLU A 110 -11.42 -28.12 -18.38
C GLU A 110 -10.47 -29.34 -18.36
N SER A 111 -9.93 -29.74 -19.51
CA SER A 111 -9.10 -30.95 -19.65
C SER A 111 -7.87 -30.98 -18.72
N TRP A 112 -7.33 -29.81 -18.35
CA TRP A 112 -6.20 -29.73 -17.42
C TRP A 112 -6.62 -30.06 -15.98
N MET A 113 -7.86 -29.75 -15.58
CA MET A 113 -8.37 -30.04 -14.23
C MET A 113 -8.52 -31.55 -13.97
N LEU A 114 -8.57 -32.34 -15.04
CA LEU A 114 -8.67 -33.80 -14.99
C LEU A 114 -7.29 -34.49 -15.12
N ASN A 115 -6.22 -33.72 -15.30
CA ASN A 115 -4.88 -34.27 -15.47
C ASN A 115 -4.22 -34.45 -14.10
N GLU A 116 -4.35 -35.64 -13.52
CA GLU A 116 -3.74 -36.02 -12.24
C GLU A 116 -2.23 -35.74 -12.17
N ASN A 117 -1.52 -35.76 -13.31
CA ASN A 117 -0.08 -35.48 -13.33
C ASN A 117 0.25 -34.02 -13.02
N LEU A 118 -0.70 -33.08 -13.13
CA LEU A 118 -0.51 -31.68 -12.72
C LEU A 118 -0.66 -31.47 -11.21
N PHE A 119 -1.19 -32.47 -10.51
CA PHE A 119 -1.45 -32.42 -9.07
C PHE A 119 -0.63 -33.44 -8.28
N GLN A 120 0.23 -34.19 -8.97
CA GLN A 120 1.22 -35.03 -8.32
C GLN A 120 2.24 -34.11 -7.63
N GLU A 121 2.46 -34.38 -6.34
CA GLU A 121 3.61 -33.84 -5.63
C GLU A 121 4.85 -34.42 -6.32
N ASP A 122 5.67 -33.56 -6.94
CA ASP A 122 7.02 -33.98 -7.30
C ASP A 122 7.69 -34.42 -6.00
N ASP A 123 8.29 -35.61 -5.96
CA ASP A 123 9.14 -36.11 -4.86
C ASP A 123 10.38 -35.21 -4.60
N ASP A 124 10.41 -34.01 -5.20
CA ASP A 124 11.25 -32.88 -4.80
C ASP A 124 10.87 -32.50 -3.37
N ALA A 125 11.40 -33.28 -2.43
CA ALA A 125 11.42 -32.97 -1.02
C ALA A 125 12.06 -31.59 -0.88
N GLU A 126 11.23 -30.55 -0.85
CA GLU A 126 11.67 -29.20 -0.56
C GLU A 126 12.48 -29.30 0.74
N THR A 127 13.73 -28.87 0.68
CA THR A 127 14.58 -28.86 1.88
C THR A 127 13.83 -28.10 2.95
N SER A 128 13.52 -28.76 4.06
CA SER A 128 12.86 -28.13 5.20
C SER A 128 13.59 -26.83 5.53
N LEU A 129 12.89 -25.70 5.46
CA LEU A 129 13.48 -24.40 5.77
C LEU A 129 14.01 -24.43 7.21
N GLU A 130 15.29 -24.10 7.36
CA GLU A 130 15.90 -23.99 8.68
C GLU A 130 15.32 -22.79 9.42
N LEU A 131 14.88 -22.98 10.66
CA LEU A 131 14.45 -21.86 11.51
C LEU A 131 15.67 -21.06 11.93
N GLU A 132 15.75 -19.82 11.47
CA GLU A 132 16.80 -18.91 11.90
C GLU A 132 16.61 -18.49 13.37
N ALA A 133 17.71 -18.24 14.09
CA ALA A 133 17.68 -17.98 15.54
C ALA A 133 16.81 -16.79 15.97
N TRP A 134 16.54 -15.85 15.06
CA TRP A 134 15.64 -14.73 15.36
C TRP A 134 14.15 -15.14 15.31
N MET A 135 13.77 -16.15 14.53
CA MET A 135 12.39 -16.64 14.40
C MET A 135 11.88 -17.32 15.68
N THR A 136 12.78 -17.77 16.56
CA THR A 136 12.47 -18.50 17.79
C THR A 136 12.96 -17.78 19.05
N SER A 137 13.48 -16.55 18.92
CA SER A 137 14.05 -15.82 20.05
C SER A 137 12.98 -15.08 20.86
N ASP A 138 12.75 -15.52 22.10
CA ASP A 138 11.87 -14.84 23.07
C ASP A 138 12.27 -13.36 23.28
N LYS A 139 13.56 -13.06 23.13
CA LYS A 139 14.08 -11.69 23.22
C LYS A 139 13.60 -10.81 22.06
N VAL A 140 13.47 -11.38 20.86
CA VAL A 140 12.99 -10.68 19.66
C VAL A 140 11.47 -10.55 19.69
N TRP A 141 10.77 -11.63 20.06
CA TRP A 141 9.31 -11.69 19.96
C TRP A 141 8.54 -11.19 21.19
N ARG A 142 9.21 -10.99 22.34
CA ARG A 142 8.63 -10.45 23.60
C ARG A 142 7.16 -10.87 23.80
N ILE A 143 6.91 -12.17 23.72
CA ILE A 143 5.63 -12.78 24.10
C ILE A 143 5.66 -13.07 25.61
#